data_AF-A0A5N3ULW0-F1
#
_entry.id   AF-A0A5N3ULW0-F1
#
_cell.length_a   1.000
_cell.length_b   1.000
_cell.length_c   1.000
_cell.angle_alpha   90.00
_cell.angle_beta   90.00
_cell.angle_gamma   90.00
#
_symmetry.space_group_name_H-M   'P 1'
#
loop_
_entity.id
_entity.type
_entity.pdbx_description
1 polymer ?
#
loop_
_entity_poly.entity_id
_entity_poly.type
_entity_poly.pdbx_seq_one_letter_code
_entity_poly.pdbx_strand_id
1 'polypeptide(L)'
;KHTQFWRYFAGNLASGGAAGATSLCFVYPLDFARTRLAADVGKSGSEREFKGLGDCLVKITKSDGIRGLYQGFNVSVQGIIIYRAAYFGIYDTAKGMLPDPKNTHIVVSWMIAQTVTAVAGVVSYPFDTVRRRMMMQSGRKGADIMYKGTVDCWRKILKDEGGKAFFKGAWSNVLRGMGGAFVLVLYDELKKVI
;
A
#
# COMPACT_ATOMS: atom_id res chain seq x y z
N LYS A 1 32.31 -0.74 -12.02
CA LYS A 1 31.25 -0.16 -11.15
C LYS A 1 29.82 -0.56 -11.55
N HIS A 2 29.49 -0.84 -12.82
CA HIS A 2 28.12 -1.26 -13.23
C HIS A 2 27.79 -2.76 -13.02
N THR A 3 28.78 -3.65 -12.85
CA THR A 3 28.57 -5.11 -12.79
C THR A 3 27.94 -5.62 -11.48
N GLN A 4 27.92 -4.82 -10.41
CA GLN A 4 27.27 -5.21 -9.13
C GLN A 4 25.90 -4.56 -8.89
N PHE A 5 25.48 -3.63 -9.75
CA PHE A 5 24.20 -2.93 -9.56
C PHE A 5 23.02 -3.90 -9.55
N TRP A 6 22.92 -4.78 -10.54
CA TRP A 6 21.82 -5.76 -10.64
C TRP A 6 21.80 -6.74 -9.46
N ARG A 7 22.98 -7.15 -8.98
CA ARG A 7 23.09 -8.04 -7.81
C ARG A 7 22.66 -7.33 -6.52
N TYR A 8 23.09 -6.08 -6.34
CA TYR A 8 22.69 -5.25 -5.20
C TYR A 8 21.19 -4.94 -5.23
N PHE A 9 20.68 -4.55 -6.40
CA PHE A 9 19.26 -4.25 -6.61
C PHE A 9 18.39 -5.48 -6.33
N ALA A 10 18.72 -6.64 -6.91
CA ALA A 10 18.01 -7.89 -6.65
C ALA A 10 18.08 -8.28 -5.17
N GLY A 11 19.25 -8.14 -4.53
CA GLY A 11 19.41 -8.40 -3.10
C GLY A 11 18.55 -7.48 -2.22
N ASN A 12 18.50 -6.19 -2.54
CA ASN A 12 17.69 -5.21 -1.81
C ASN A 12 16.18 -5.42 -2.02
N LEU A 13 15.75 -5.83 -3.23
CA LEU A 13 14.37 -6.21 -3.50
C LEU A 13 13.98 -7.49 -2.76
N ALA A 14 14.83 -8.52 -2.79
CA ALA A 14 14.57 -9.78 -2.09
C ALA A 14 14.53 -9.56 -0.57
N SER A 15 15.51 -8.82 -0.01
CA SER A 15 15.54 -8.46 1.41
C SER A 15 14.29 -7.65 1.80
N GLY A 16 13.92 -6.66 1.01
CA GLY A 16 12.74 -5.84 1.27
C GLY A 16 11.42 -6.58 1.14
N GLY A 17 11.30 -7.43 0.11
CA GLY A 17 10.14 -8.28 -0.11
C GLY A 17 9.99 -9.32 1.00
N ALA A 18 11.08 -9.96 1.42
CA ALA A 18 11.08 -10.93 2.52
C ALA A 18 10.72 -10.25 3.85
N ALA A 19 11.38 -9.14 4.20
CA ALA A 19 11.04 -8.40 5.42
C ALA A 19 9.58 -7.94 5.43
N GLY A 20 9.10 -7.38 4.30
CA GLY A 20 7.70 -6.96 4.15
C GLY A 20 6.72 -8.13 4.27
N ALA A 21 6.99 -9.26 3.62
CA ALA A 21 6.15 -10.44 3.70
C ALA A 21 6.12 -11.01 5.13
N THR A 22 7.27 -11.12 5.80
CA THR A 22 7.35 -11.59 7.19
C THR A 22 6.59 -10.67 8.14
N SER A 23 6.72 -9.34 8.02
CA SER A 23 5.92 -8.42 8.82
C SER A 23 4.43 -8.60 8.58
N LEU A 24 4.01 -8.69 7.31
CA LEU A 24 2.62 -8.92 6.94
C LEU A 24 2.09 -10.27 7.47
N CYS A 25 2.91 -11.30 7.65
CA CYS A 25 2.45 -12.54 8.29
C CYS A 25 1.88 -12.34 9.69
N PHE A 26 2.18 -11.21 10.37
CA PHE A 26 1.64 -10.89 11.69
C PHE A 26 0.67 -9.71 11.65
N VAL A 27 0.99 -8.65 10.90
CA VAL A 27 0.21 -7.40 10.94
C VAL A 27 -0.88 -7.31 9.88
N TYR A 28 -0.92 -8.23 8.90
CA TYR A 28 -1.93 -8.18 7.83
C TYR A 28 -3.39 -8.22 8.31
N PRO A 29 -3.76 -8.97 9.37
CA PRO A 29 -5.11 -8.89 9.93
C PRO A 29 -5.50 -7.49 10.40
N LEU A 30 -4.55 -6.71 10.92
CA LEU A 30 -4.79 -5.33 11.34
C LEU A 30 -5.04 -4.41 10.13
N ASP A 31 -4.24 -4.57 9.06
CA ASP A 31 -4.45 -3.86 7.79
C ASP A 31 -5.83 -4.21 7.18
N PHE A 32 -6.19 -5.48 7.23
CA PHE A 32 -7.48 -5.98 6.78
C PHE A 32 -8.62 -5.32 7.57
N ALA A 33 -8.58 -5.36 8.89
CA ALA A 33 -9.62 -4.77 9.74
C ALA A 33 -9.73 -3.26 9.54
N ARG A 34 -8.59 -2.55 9.45
CA ARG A 34 -8.56 -1.12 9.14
C ARG A 34 -9.25 -0.82 7.80
N THR A 35 -8.97 -1.61 6.78
CA THR A 35 -9.56 -1.42 5.44
C THR A 35 -11.07 -1.66 5.46
N ARG A 36 -11.52 -2.69 6.16
CA ARG A 36 -12.95 -3.01 6.29
C ARG A 36 -13.72 -1.97 7.08
N LEU A 37 -13.16 -1.50 8.18
CA LEU A 37 -13.76 -0.43 8.98
C LEU A 37 -13.80 0.91 8.22
N ALA A 38 -12.78 1.20 7.40
CA ALA A 38 -12.78 2.40 6.57
C ALA A 38 -13.80 2.35 5.43
N ALA A 39 -14.19 1.16 4.98
CA ALA A 39 -15.22 0.96 3.96
C ALA A 39 -16.64 0.85 4.54
N ASP A 40 -16.77 0.69 5.87
CA ASP A 40 -18.05 0.65 6.57
C ASP A 40 -18.66 2.06 6.65
N VAL A 41 -19.62 2.33 5.78
CA VAL A 41 -20.33 3.62 5.68
C VAL A 41 -21.63 3.67 6.49
N GLY A 42 -21.91 2.66 7.32
CA GLY A 42 -23.08 2.64 8.19
C GLY A 42 -23.09 3.82 9.17
N LYS A 43 -24.24 4.46 9.38
CA LYS A 43 -24.30 5.70 10.18
C LYS A 43 -24.52 5.43 11.67
N SER A 44 -25.25 4.37 12.03
CA SER A 44 -25.48 4.01 13.43
C SER A 44 -25.72 2.51 13.63
N GLY A 45 -25.32 2.00 14.81
CA GLY A 45 -25.69 0.70 15.37
C GLY A 45 -25.85 -0.45 14.37
N SER A 46 -27.10 -0.69 13.94
CA SER A 46 -27.51 -1.80 13.05
C SER A 46 -27.09 -1.64 11.59
N GLU A 47 -26.78 -0.42 11.13
CA GLU A 47 -26.28 -0.16 9.77
C GLU A 47 -24.78 -0.43 9.63
N ARG A 48 -24.05 -0.54 10.75
CA ARG A 48 -22.61 -0.80 10.75
C ARG A 48 -22.33 -2.28 10.50
N GLU A 49 -21.42 -2.56 9.57
CA GLU A 49 -20.97 -3.93 9.33
C GLU A 49 -20.16 -4.47 10.52
N PHE A 50 -19.39 -3.58 11.17
CA PHE A 50 -18.51 -3.91 12.30
C PHE A 50 -18.59 -2.86 13.42
N LYS A 51 -18.59 -3.33 14.67
CA LYS A 51 -18.59 -2.46 15.87
C LYS A 51 -17.20 -1.90 16.20
N GLY A 52 -16.15 -2.44 15.60
CA GLY A 52 -14.76 -2.04 15.83
C GLY A 52 -13.76 -3.07 15.32
N LEU A 53 -12.48 -2.87 15.66
CA LEU A 53 -11.39 -3.72 15.17
C LEU A 53 -11.50 -5.16 15.67
N GLY A 54 -11.70 -5.36 16.98
CA GLY A 54 -11.85 -6.69 17.56
C GLY A 54 -13.07 -7.44 17.00
N ASP A 55 -14.20 -6.74 16.87
CA ASP A 55 -15.43 -7.30 16.28
C ASP A 55 -15.22 -7.73 14.83
N CYS A 56 -14.56 -6.90 14.01
CA CYS A 56 -14.21 -7.25 12.63
C CYS A 56 -13.34 -8.51 12.55
N LEU A 57 -12.27 -8.59 13.33
CA LEU A 57 -11.38 -9.76 13.34
C LEU A 57 -12.12 -11.03 13.76
N VAL A 58 -12.91 -10.98 14.84
CA VAL A 58 -13.65 -12.15 15.34
C VAL A 58 -14.73 -12.58 14.34
N LYS A 59 -15.51 -11.64 13.80
CA LYS A 59 -16.62 -11.93 12.87
C LYS A 59 -16.11 -12.55 11.56
N ILE A 60 -15.01 -12.04 11.02
CA ILE A 60 -14.39 -12.62 9.82
C ILE A 60 -13.74 -13.96 10.09
N THR A 61 -13.04 -14.11 11.22
CA THR A 61 -12.45 -15.41 11.59
C THR A 61 -13.53 -16.49 11.79
N LYS A 62 -14.69 -16.13 12.37
CA LYS A 62 -15.81 -17.06 12.53
C LYS A 62 -16.50 -17.44 11.21
N SER A 63 -16.51 -16.55 10.21
CA SER A 63 -17.21 -16.80 8.94
C SER A 63 -16.32 -17.51 7.92
N ASP A 64 -15.08 -17.04 7.74
CA ASP A 64 -14.18 -17.45 6.67
C ASP A 64 -12.87 -18.07 7.18
N GLY A 65 -12.71 -18.18 8.50
CA GLY A 65 -11.48 -18.63 9.13
C GLY A 65 -10.32 -17.63 8.99
N ILE A 66 -9.12 -18.09 9.34
CA ILE A 66 -7.89 -17.29 9.24
C ILE A 66 -7.63 -16.87 7.80
N ARG A 67 -7.97 -17.72 6.82
CA ARG A 67 -7.78 -17.42 5.40
C ARG A 67 -8.53 -16.16 4.94
N GLY A 68 -9.69 -15.88 5.54
CA GLY A 68 -10.46 -14.66 5.27
C GLY A 68 -9.71 -13.37 5.64
N LEU A 69 -8.92 -13.41 6.73
CA LEU A 69 -8.13 -12.26 7.18
C LEU A 69 -6.93 -11.95 6.28
N TYR A 70 -6.45 -12.93 5.51
CA TYR A 70 -5.27 -12.81 4.63
C TYR A 70 -5.63 -12.68 3.14
N GLN A 71 -6.89 -12.38 2.82
CA GLN A 71 -7.32 -12.15 1.44
C GLN A 71 -6.58 -10.96 0.82
N GLY A 72 -5.86 -11.22 -0.28
CA GLY A 72 -5.02 -10.23 -0.95
C GLY A 72 -3.55 -10.19 -0.49
N PHE A 73 -3.10 -11.16 0.33
CA PHE A 73 -1.72 -11.19 0.81
C PHE A 73 -0.70 -11.27 -0.35
N ASN A 74 -0.91 -12.17 -1.30
CA ASN A 74 0.03 -12.38 -2.42
C ASN A 74 0.23 -11.11 -3.27
N VAL A 75 -0.86 -10.42 -3.62
CA VAL A 75 -0.78 -9.17 -4.40
C VAL A 75 -0.16 -8.04 -3.58
N SER A 76 -0.31 -8.06 -2.26
CA SER A 76 0.36 -7.11 -1.36
C SER A 76 1.89 -7.28 -1.40
N VAL A 77 2.39 -8.52 -1.36
CA VAL A 77 3.84 -8.78 -1.44
C VAL A 77 4.40 -8.35 -2.79
N GLN A 78 3.69 -8.65 -3.89
CA GLN A 78 4.06 -8.16 -5.23
C GLN A 78 4.09 -6.62 -5.28
N GLY A 79 3.08 -5.97 -4.70
CA GLY A 79 3.01 -4.51 -4.60
C GLY A 79 4.19 -3.91 -3.83
N ILE A 80 4.63 -4.53 -2.73
CA ILE A 80 5.82 -4.08 -1.97
C ILE A 80 7.08 -4.15 -2.83
N ILE A 81 7.28 -5.25 -3.56
CA ILE A 81 8.46 -5.44 -4.42
C ILE A 81 8.47 -4.37 -5.52
N ILE A 82 7.32 -4.13 -6.17
CA ILE A 82 7.19 -3.13 -7.24
C ILE A 82 7.37 -1.71 -6.71
N TYR A 83 6.77 -1.40 -5.55
CA TYR A 83 6.96 -0.11 -4.88
C TYR A 83 8.45 0.13 -4.60
N ARG A 84 9.15 -0.86 -4.03
CA ARG A 84 10.57 -0.76 -3.70
C ARG A 84 11.44 -0.64 -4.94
N ALA A 85 11.13 -1.40 -6.00
CA ALA A 85 11.83 -1.32 -7.29
C ALA A 85 11.69 0.07 -7.92
N ALA A 86 10.46 0.60 -7.99
CA ALA A 86 10.20 1.93 -8.52
C ALA A 86 10.88 3.01 -7.67
N TYR A 87 10.77 2.91 -6.34
CA TYR A 87 11.39 3.86 -5.41
C TYR A 87 12.90 3.96 -5.63
N PHE A 88 13.62 2.83 -5.58
CA PHE A 88 15.08 2.85 -5.75
C PHE A 88 15.48 3.25 -7.17
N GLY A 89 14.78 2.76 -8.21
CA GLY A 89 15.09 3.12 -9.60
C GLY A 89 14.96 4.62 -9.87
N ILE A 90 13.86 5.23 -9.40
CA ILE A 90 13.63 6.67 -9.56
C ILE A 90 14.59 7.47 -8.69
N TYR A 91 14.84 7.03 -7.45
CA TYR A 91 15.75 7.70 -6.53
C TYR A 91 17.19 7.73 -7.03
N ASP A 92 17.69 6.61 -7.57
CA ASP A 92 19.05 6.54 -8.13
C ASP A 92 19.18 7.42 -9.38
N THR A 93 18.15 7.46 -10.22
CA THR A 93 18.08 8.35 -11.39
C THR A 93 18.07 9.82 -10.95
N ALA A 94 17.23 10.17 -9.98
CA ALA A 94 17.13 11.53 -9.44
C ALA A 94 18.44 11.99 -8.82
N LYS A 95 19.14 11.11 -8.10
CA LYS A 95 20.49 11.38 -7.57
C LYS A 95 21.52 11.61 -8.66
N GLY A 96 21.48 10.84 -9.74
CA GLY A 96 22.41 11.01 -10.88
C GLY A 96 22.19 12.31 -11.66
N MET A 97 20.99 12.89 -11.58
CA MET A 97 20.64 14.15 -12.23
C MET A 97 20.89 15.39 -11.35
N LEU A 98 21.19 15.21 -10.05
CA LEU A 98 21.48 16.32 -9.15
C LEU A 98 22.93 16.81 -9.30
N PRO A 99 23.16 18.09 -9.61
CA PRO A 99 24.50 18.63 -9.85
C PRO A 99 25.39 18.64 -8.60
N ASP A 100 24.82 18.78 -7.39
CA ASP A 100 25.57 18.62 -6.13
C ASP A 100 24.68 18.05 -5.00
N PRO A 101 24.68 16.72 -4.80
CA PRO A 101 23.85 16.06 -3.79
C PRO A 101 24.13 16.48 -2.35
N LYS A 102 25.29 17.10 -2.07
CA LYS A 102 25.70 17.49 -0.71
C LYS A 102 25.36 18.94 -0.35
N ASN A 103 25.21 19.83 -1.35
CA ASN A 103 24.87 21.25 -1.17
C ASN A 103 23.43 21.60 -1.58
N THR A 104 22.59 20.59 -1.82
CA THR A 104 21.18 20.83 -2.18
C THR A 104 20.39 21.31 -0.97
N HIS A 105 19.69 22.44 -1.12
CA HIS A 105 18.83 23.00 -0.07
C HIS A 105 17.82 21.95 0.44
N ILE A 106 17.60 21.91 1.76
CA ILE A 106 16.77 20.88 2.43
C ILE A 106 15.37 20.74 1.81
N VAL A 107 14.77 21.85 1.38
CA VAL A 107 13.46 21.88 0.72
C VAL A 107 13.48 21.16 -0.63
N VAL A 108 14.56 21.32 -1.42
CA VAL A 108 14.69 20.65 -2.73
C VAL A 108 14.86 19.15 -2.53
N SER A 109 15.72 18.74 -1.58
CA SER A 109 15.89 17.33 -1.21
C SER A 109 14.57 16.71 -0.71
N TRP A 110 13.78 17.47 0.06
CA TRP A 110 12.45 17.04 0.50
C TRP A 110 11.47 16.90 -0.67
N MET A 111 11.40 17.88 -1.58
CA MET A 111 10.53 17.81 -2.76
C MET A 111 10.87 16.63 -3.66
N ILE A 112 12.15 16.34 -3.85
CA ILE A 112 12.60 15.16 -4.61
C ILE A 112 12.15 13.87 -3.92
N ALA A 113 12.37 13.75 -2.61
CA ALA A 113 11.92 12.59 -1.84
C ALA A 113 10.39 12.38 -1.93
N GLN A 114 9.60 13.46 -1.86
CA GLN A 114 8.15 13.38 -2.03
C GLN A 114 7.76 12.99 -3.45
N THR A 115 8.45 13.51 -4.47
CA THR A 115 8.20 13.17 -5.87
C THR A 115 8.50 11.70 -6.14
N VAL A 116 9.65 11.19 -5.68
CA VAL A 116 10.00 9.77 -5.80
C VAL A 116 8.96 8.89 -5.12
N THR A 117 8.55 9.25 -3.91
CA THR A 117 7.54 8.51 -3.14
C THR A 117 6.19 8.51 -3.85
N ALA A 118 5.77 9.65 -4.38
CA ALA A 118 4.51 9.79 -5.11
C ALA A 118 4.50 8.91 -6.38
N VAL A 119 5.57 8.97 -7.20
CA VAL A 119 5.65 8.18 -8.43
C VAL A 119 5.73 6.69 -8.11
N ALA A 120 6.56 6.26 -7.16
CA ALA A 120 6.61 4.86 -6.72
C ALA A 120 5.25 4.36 -6.20
N GLY A 121 4.56 5.20 -5.44
CA GLY A 121 3.20 4.96 -4.97
C GLY A 121 2.22 4.76 -6.12
N VAL A 122 2.22 5.65 -7.11
CA VAL A 122 1.37 5.55 -8.31
C VAL A 122 1.67 4.29 -9.12
N VAL A 123 2.95 3.94 -9.34
CA VAL A 123 3.35 2.73 -10.07
C VAL A 123 2.86 1.46 -9.38
N SER A 124 2.94 1.41 -8.05
CA SER A 124 2.46 0.26 -7.27
C SER A 124 0.94 0.27 -7.01
N TYR A 125 0.25 1.36 -7.32
CA TYR A 125 -1.14 1.58 -6.92
C TYR A 125 -2.14 0.55 -7.47
N PRO A 126 -2.02 0.05 -8.72
CA PRO A 126 -2.88 -1.03 -9.20
C PRO A 126 -2.88 -2.28 -8.31
N PHE A 127 -1.73 -2.62 -7.71
CA PHE A 127 -1.61 -3.75 -6.78
C PHE A 127 -2.33 -3.48 -5.45
N ASP A 128 -2.25 -2.24 -4.96
CA ASP A 128 -2.98 -1.81 -3.76
C ASP A 128 -4.49 -1.82 -3.99
N THR A 129 -4.96 -1.38 -5.17
CA THR A 129 -6.38 -1.46 -5.54
C THR A 129 -6.88 -2.90 -5.52
N VAL A 130 -6.18 -3.83 -6.17
CA VAL A 130 -6.56 -5.25 -6.17
C VAL A 130 -6.48 -5.86 -4.77
N ARG A 131 -5.45 -5.52 -3.98
CA ARG A 131 -5.33 -5.92 -2.58
C ARG A 131 -6.59 -5.56 -1.79
N ARG A 132 -7.00 -4.29 -1.83
CA ARG A 132 -8.18 -3.81 -1.09
C ARG A 132 -9.47 -4.44 -1.60
N ARG A 133 -9.64 -4.59 -2.92
CA ARG A 133 -10.81 -5.27 -3.51
C ARG A 133 -10.94 -6.73 -3.06
N MET A 134 -9.82 -7.44 -2.93
CA MET A 134 -9.78 -8.79 -2.37
C MET A 134 -10.14 -8.81 -0.88
N MET A 135 -9.64 -7.87 -0.07
CA MET A 135 -10.02 -7.76 1.35
C MET A 135 -11.53 -7.55 1.55
N MET A 136 -12.20 -6.86 0.61
CA MET A 136 -13.66 -6.63 0.66
C MET A 136 -14.49 -7.90 0.38
N GLN A 137 -13.87 -9.00 -0.08
CA GLN A 137 -14.59 -10.24 -0.35
C GLN A 137 -14.85 -11.09 0.90
N SER A 138 -14.02 -10.97 1.94
CA SER A 138 -14.17 -11.82 3.12
C SER A 138 -15.49 -11.56 3.85
N GLY A 139 -16.15 -12.60 4.34
CA GLY A 139 -17.46 -12.55 4.98
C GLY A 139 -18.63 -12.52 3.99
N ARG A 140 -18.38 -12.42 2.67
CA ARG A 140 -19.40 -12.58 1.64
C ARG A 140 -19.57 -14.05 1.28
N LYS A 141 -20.80 -14.48 0.99
CA LYS A 141 -21.12 -15.88 0.67
C LYS A 141 -21.86 -16.00 -0.65
N GLY A 142 -21.63 -17.10 -1.38
CA GLY A 142 -22.37 -17.44 -2.58
C GLY A 142 -22.27 -16.39 -3.69
N ALA A 143 -23.42 -15.86 -4.11
CA ALA A 143 -23.54 -14.92 -5.22
C ALA A 143 -22.92 -13.54 -4.95
N ASP A 144 -22.69 -13.18 -3.68
CA ASP A 144 -22.10 -11.87 -3.30
C ASP A 144 -20.57 -11.82 -3.49
N ILE A 145 -19.92 -12.96 -3.75
CA ILE A 145 -18.49 -13.05 -4.02
C ILE A 145 -18.23 -12.56 -5.45
N MET A 146 -17.71 -11.34 -5.56
CA MET A 146 -17.41 -10.70 -6.83
C MET A 146 -16.09 -11.21 -7.44
N TYR A 147 -15.12 -11.60 -6.61
CA TYR A 147 -13.80 -12.03 -7.08
C TYR A 147 -13.42 -13.39 -6.50
N LYS A 148 -13.16 -14.38 -7.37
CA LYS A 148 -12.74 -15.73 -6.96
C LYS A 148 -11.27 -15.82 -6.56
N GLY A 149 -10.47 -14.83 -6.97
CA GLY A 149 -9.04 -14.77 -6.71
C GLY A 149 -8.41 -13.52 -7.30
N THR A 150 -7.11 -13.33 -7.05
CA THR A 150 -6.36 -12.14 -7.49
C THR A 150 -6.42 -11.94 -9.01
N VAL A 151 -6.20 -13.00 -9.80
CA VAL A 151 -6.23 -12.92 -11.27
C VAL A 151 -7.63 -12.58 -11.79
N ASP A 152 -8.67 -13.16 -11.19
CA ASP A 152 -10.07 -12.84 -11.51
C ASP A 152 -10.38 -11.37 -11.18
N CYS A 153 -9.86 -10.86 -10.06
CA CYS A 153 -9.99 -9.46 -9.68
C CYS A 153 -9.35 -8.51 -10.70
N TRP A 154 -8.11 -8.78 -11.12
CA TRP A 154 -7.46 -8.01 -12.19
C TRP A 154 -8.27 -8.00 -13.48
N ARG A 155 -8.73 -9.17 -13.93
CA ARG A 155 -9.49 -9.32 -15.17
C ARG A 155 -10.83 -8.58 -15.10
N LYS A 156 -11.58 -8.74 -14.00
CA LYS A 156 -12.89 -8.09 -13.82
C LYS A 156 -12.78 -6.58 -13.70
N ILE A 157 -11.81 -6.06 -12.96
CA ILE A 157 -11.60 -4.60 -12.89
C ILE A 157 -11.32 -4.05 -14.29
N LEU A 158 -10.43 -4.70 -15.05
CA LEU A 158 -10.08 -4.24 -16.39
C LEU A 158 -11.27 -4.33 -17.36
N LYS A 159 -12.09 -5.38 -17.26
CA LYS A 159 -13.24 -5.62 -18.15
C LYS A 159 -14.45 -4.75 -17.79
N ASP A 160 -14.77 -4.64 -16.51
CA ASP A 160 -16.04 -4.07 -16.03
C ASP A 160 -15.91 -2.57 -15.68
N GLU A 161 -14.74 -2.12 -15.22
CA GLU A 161 -14.53 -0.72 -14.80
C GLU A 161 -13.47 0.01 -15.64
N GLY A 162 -12.68 -0.72 -16.44
CA GLY A 162 -11.61 -0.19 -17.29
C GLY A 162 -10.28 0.08 -16.56
N GLY A 163 -9.24 0.36 -17.34
CA GLY A 163 -7.87 0.55 -16.81
C GLY A 163 -7.70 1.72 -15.84
N LYS A 164 -8.54 2.76 -15.93
CA LYS A 164 -8.52 3.89 -14.99
C LYS A 164 -8.98 3.50 -13.58
N ALA A 165 -9.75 2.42 -13.45
CA ALA A 165 -10.29 1.99 -12.16
C ALA A 165 -9.20 1.56 -11.17
N PHE A 166 -8.06 1.09 -11.68
CA PHE A 166 -6.90 0.76 -10.86
C PHE A 166 -6.35 1.97 -10.10
N PHE A 167 -6.61 3.19 -10.55
CA PHE A 167 -6.10 4.44 -9.98
C PHE A 167 -7.16 5.24 -9.21
N LYS A 168 -8.33 4.65 -8.94
CA LYS A 168 -9.37 5.28 -8.11
C LYS A 168 -8.84 5.53 -6.69
N GLY A 169 -8.60 6.79 -6.35
CA GLY A 169 -8.02 7.21 -5.07
C GLY A 169 -6.51 7.43 -5.07
N ALA A 170 -5.83 7.27 -6.21
CA ALA A 170 -4.38 7.47 -6.31
C ALA A 170 -3.97 8.88 -5.88
N TRP A 171 -4.70 9.89 -6.34
CA TRP A 171 -4.48 11.29 -5.94
C TRP A 171 -4.63 11.52 -4.44
N SER A 172 -5.71 11.02 -3.84
CA SER A 172 -5.93 11.09 -2.39
C SER A 172 -4.82 10.38 -1.61
N ASN A 173 -4.28 9.28 -2.15
CA ASN A 173 -3.17 8.57 -1.55
C ASN A 173 -1.86 9.38 -1.59
N VAL A 174 -1.59 10.09 -2.69
CA VAL A 174 -0.44 10.99 -2.80
C VAL A 174 -0.55 12.12 -1.78
N LEU A 175 -1.71 12.78 -1.67
CA LEU A 175 -1.94 13.84 -0.69
C LEU A 175 -1.77 13.34 0.75
N ARG A 176 -2.31 12.15 1.06
CA ARG A 176 -2.13 11.51 2.36
C ARG A 176 -0.65 11.24 2.67
N GLY A 177 0.12 10.78 1.68
CA GLY A 177 1.56 10.54 1.82
C GLY A 177 2.34 11.81 2.10
N MET A 178 2.11 12.86 1.32
CA MET A 178 2.75 14.17 1.48
C MET A 178 2.40 14.81 2.82
N GLY A 179 1.12 14.80 3.21
CA GLY A 179 0.67 15.33 4.50
C GLY A 179 1.28 14.58 5.68
N GLY A 180 1.36 13.24 5.60
CA GLY A 180 2.01 12.43 6.63
C GLY A 180 3.50 12.76 6.80
N ALA A 181 4.22 12.92 5.69
CA ALA A 181 5.63 13.34 5.74
C ALA A 181 5.80 14.76 6.31
N PHE A 182 4.90 15.69 5.97
CA PHE A 182 4.93 17.05 6.49
C PHE A 182 4.71 17.09 8.01
N VAL A 183 3.77 16.28 8.54
CA VAL A 183 3.54 16.16 9.99
C VAL A 183 4.79 15.66 10.72
N LEU A 184 5.53 14.70 10.15
CA LEU A 184 6.77 14.20 10.75
C LEU A 184 7.87 15.27 10.79
N VAL A 185 8.05 16.02 9.69
CA VAL A 185 9.02 17.13 9.66
C VAL A 185 8.65 18.19 10.68
N LEU A 186 7.39 18.57 10.77
CA LEU A 186 6.91 19.55 11.73
C LEU A 186 7.08 19.08 13.18
N TYR A 187 6.84 17.78 13.44
CA TYR A 187 7.08 17.17 14.75
C TYR A 187 8.57 17.26 15.16
N ASP A 188 9.48 16.95 14.24
CA ASP A 188 10.92 17.01 14.51
C ASP A 188 11.40 18.45 14.74
N GLU A 189 10.89 19.43 14.01
CA GLU A 189 11.22 20.85 14.23
C GLU A 189 10.66 21.37 15.57
N LEU A 190 9.43 21.03 15.93
CA LEU A 190 8.85 21.40 17.23
C LEU A 190 9.64 20.81 18.39
N LYS A 191 10.10 19.56 18.24
CA LYS A 191 10.92 18.88 19.26
C LYS A 191 12.31 19.51 19.45
N LYS A 192 12.82 20.27 18.48
CA LYS A 192 14.08 21.03 18.65
C LYS A 192 13.88 22.33 19.42
N VAL A 193 12.65 22.85 19.46
CA VAL A 193 12.30 24.12 20.11
C VAL A 193 11.86 23.92 21.56
N ILE A 194 11.32 22.74 21.89
CA ILE A 194 10.96 22.30 23.25
C ILE A 194 12.18 21.64 23.91
#